data_AF-A0A1X7UT74-F1
#
_entry.id   AF-A0A1X7UT74-F1
#
_cell.length_a   1.000
_cell.length_b   1.000
_cell.length_c   1.000
_cell.angle_alpha   90.00
_cell.angle_beta   90.00
_cell.angle_gamma   90.00
#
_symmetry.space_group_name_H-M   'P 1'
#
loop_
_entity.id
_entity.type
_entity.pdbx_description
1 polymer ?
#
loop_
_entity_poly.entity_id
_entity_poly.type
_entity_poly.pdbx_seq_one_letter_code
_entity_poly.pdbx_strand_id
1 'polypeptide(L)'
;MKLLTTTPLLSIQILHSRSDIGLQDLLCMLLQHCAIEVVKSQKKVGGKDCGLFAIGNATTLCCDKIPGMIVFNQDKMRSHLLECIEKGTFALFPSA
;
A
#
# COMPACT_ATOMS: atom_id res chain seq x y z
N MET A 1 24.10 21.91 -14.37
CA MET A 1 23.93 20.62 -13.69
C MET A 1 23.36 20.90 -12.31
N LYS A 2 22.02 20.98 -12.18
CA LYS A 2 21.35 21.19 -10.89
C LYS A 2 21.06 19.81 -10.30
N LEU A 3 21.64 19.55 -9.12
CA LEU A 3 21.32 18.40 -8.29
C LEU A 3 19.86 18.51 -7.85
N LEU A 4 18.98 17.75 -8.51
CA LEU A 4 17.61 17.52 -8.07
C LEU A 4 17.65 16.42 -7.00
N THR A 5 17.87 16.83 -5.75
CA THR A 5 17.74 15.95 -4.59
C THR A 5 16.28 15.86 -4.17
N THR A 6 15.45 15.17 -4.95
CA THR A 6 14.10 14.80 -4.53
C THR A 6 13.68 13.47 -5.13
N THR A 7 13.46 12.49 -4.23
CA THR A 7 12.66 11.25 -4.35
C THR A 7 13.25 10.08 -5.17
N PRO A 8 12.99 8.80 -4.80
CA PRO A 8 11.79 8.32 -4.10
C PRO A 8 12.05 7.40 -2.87
N LEU A 9 11.34 7.67 -1.78
CA LEU A 9 11.20 6.76 -0.64
C LEU A 9 10.33 5.57 -1.08
N LEU A 10 10.96 4.48 -1.48
CA LEU A 10 10.28 3.23 -1.80
C LEU A 10 9.77 2.58 -0.51
N SER A 11 8.57 2.99 -0.11
CA SER A 11 7.89 2.49 1.09
C SER A 11 7.38 1.07 0.81
N ILE A 12 8.19 0.06 1.09
CA ILE A 12 7.74 -1.35 1.03
C ILE A 12 6.81 -1.58 2.24
N GLN A 13 5.50 -1.44 2.01
CA GLN A 13 4.50 -1.79 3.00
C GLN A 13 4.19 -3.28 2.96
N ILE A 14 4.61 -3.99 4.00
CA ILE A 14 4.12 -5.34 4.24
C ILE A 14 2.69 -5.25 4.79
N LEU A 15 1.72 -5.52 3.91
CA LEU A 15 0.34 -5.81 4.30
C LEU A 15 0.22 -7.27 4.75
N HIS A 16 0.33 -7.51 6.05
CA HIS A 16 -0.73 -8.12 6.88
C HIS A 16 -0.21 -8.53 8.27
N SER A 17 -1.04 -8.20 9.25
CA SER A 17 -1.26 -8.81 10.58
C SER A 17 -0.53 -10.12 10.93
N ARG A 18 0.78 -10.07 11.13
CA ARG A 18 1.60 -10.75 12.16
C ARG A 18 3.06 -10.60 11.73
N SER A 19 3.76 -9.62 12.30
CA SER A 19 5.21 -9.56 12.19
C SER A 19 5.78 -10.70 13.04
N ASP A 20 6.17 -11.80 12.41
CA ASP A 20 7.02 -12.79 13.05
C ASP A 20 8.45 -12.25 13.11
N ILE A 21 9.22 -12.64 14.13
CA ILE A 21 10.57 -12.10 14.40
C ILE A 21 11.49 -12.27 13.18
N GLY A 22 11.35 -13.37 12.45
CA GLY A 22 12.15 -13.63 11.25
C GLY A 22 11.89 -12.66 10.10
N LEU A 23 10.69 -12.09 10.00
CA LEU A 23 10.37 -11.09 8.99
C LEU A 23 10.97 -9.72 9.34
N GLN A 24 10.98 -9.35 10.62
CA GLN A 24 11.66 -8.15 11.08
C GLN A 24 13.16 -8.24 10.86
N ASP A 25 13.78 -9.37 11.16
CA ASP A 25 15.23 -9.55 10.98
C ASP A 25 15.62 -9.51 9.49
N LEU A 26 14.83 -10.12 8.61
CA LEU A 26 15.05 -10.06 7.17
C LEU A 26 14.89 -8.64 6.62
N LEU A 27 13.89 -7.89 7.09
CA LEU A 27 13.71 -6.49 6.72
C LEU A 27 14.87 -5.62 7.20
N CYS A 28 15.35 -5.82 8.43
CA CYS A 28 16.51 -5.13 8.97
C CYS A 28 17.79 -5.42 8.18
N MET A 29 17.96 -6.64 7.67
CA MET A 29 19.10 -6.98 6.80
C MET A 29 19.00 -6.34 5.41
N LEU A 30 17.80 -6.28 4.81
CA LEU A 30 17.62 -5.79 3.44
C LEU A 30 17.50 -4.25 3.34
N LEU A 31 17.11 -3.57 4.42
CA LEU A 31 16.74 -2.16 4.42
C LEU A 31 17.62 -1.30 5.34
N GLN A 32 18.91 -1.62 5.47
CA GLN A 32 19.83 -0.93 6.38
C GLN A 32 19.84 0.61 6.26
N HIS A 33 19.39 1.17 5.14
CA HIS A 33 19.31 2.62 4.88
C HIS A 33 17.89 3.16 4.69
N CYS A 34 16.83 2.41 5.01
CA CYS A 34 15.45 2.84 4.82
C CYS A 34 14.66 2.81 6.13
N ALA A 35 14.00 3.92 6.48
CA ALA A 35 13.07 3.94 7.60
C ALA A 35 11.79 3.18 7.21
N ILE A 36 11.35 2.25 8.06
CA ILE A 36 10.08 1.55 7.89
C ILE A 36 9.07 2.17 8.86
N GLU A 37 8.02 2.78 8.31
CA GLU A 37 6.89 3.26 9.10
C GLU A 37 5.71 2.30 8.99
N VAL A 38 5.28 1.77 10.14
CA VAL A 38 4.07 0.94 10.22
C VAL A 38 2.87 1.86 10.37
N VAL A 39 2.15 2.07 9.27
CA VAL A 39 0.96 2.90 9.24
C VAL A 39 -0.29 2.05 9.47
N LYS A 40 -1.18 2.51 10.36
CA LYS A 40 -2.49 1.89 10.56
C LYS A 40 -3.39 2.20 9.36
N SER A 41 -3.73 1.20 8.56
CA SER A 41 -4.70 1.33 7.45
C SER A 41 -6.09 0.84 7.85
N GLN A 42 -7.10 1.19 7.04
CA GLN A 42 -8.44 0.62 7.16
C GLN A 42 -8.39 -0.91 7.09
N LYS A 43 -9.16 -1.56 7.97
CA LYS A 43 -9.38 -3.01 7.92
C LYS A 43 -10.57 -3.30 7.00
N LYS A 44 -10.45 -4.31 6.15
CA LYS A 44 -11.59 -4.94 5.46
C LYS A 44 -12.68 -5.37 6.44
N VAL A 45 -13.93 -5.19 6.03
CA VAL A 45 -15.11 -5.79 6.65
C VAL A 45 -15.32 -7.18 6.04
N GLY A 46 -15.46 -8.21 6.88
CA GLY A 46 -15.55 -9.60 6.43
C GLY A 46 -14.21 -10.26 6.06
N GLY A 47 -14.28 -11.43 5.42
CA GLY A 47 -13.13 -12.33 5.23
C GLY A 47 -12.51 -12.39 3.82
N LYS A 48 -13.11 -11.74 2.81
CA LYS A 48 -12.76 -12.00 1.39
C LYS A 48 -11.93 -10.91 0.70
N ASP A 49 -11.65 -9.79 1.36
CA ASP A 49 -11.07 -8.59 0.72
C ASP A 49 -9.66 -8.20 1.20
N CYS A 50 -8.94 -9.09 1.90
CA CYS A 50 -7.56 -8.80 2.34
C CYS A 50 -6.62 -8.46 1.18
N GLY A 51 -6.69 -9.21 0.07
CA GLY A 51 -5.92 -8.93 -1.15
C GLY A 51 -6.34 -7.62 -1.83
N LEU A 52 -7.64 -7.31 -1.82
CA LEU A 52 -8.17 -6.08 -2.41
C LEU A 52 -7.65 -4.82 -1.69
N PHE A 53 -7.63 -4.85 -0.35
CA PHE A 53 -7.03 -3.79 0.46
C PHE A 53 -5.50 -3.72 0.31
N ALA A 54 -4.82 -4.84 0.09
CA ALA A 54 -3.39 -4.85 -0.22
C ALA A 54 -3.07 -4.10 -1.51
N ILE A 55 -3.84 -4.36 -2.57
CA ILE A 55 -3.71 -3.66 -3.84
C ILE A 55 -4.05 -2.18 -3.69
N GLY A 56 -5.13 -1.84 -2.98
CA GLY A 56 -5.52 -0.44 -2.73
C GLY A 56 -4.46 0.36 -1.97
N ASN A 57 -3.88 -0.22 -0.92
CA ASN A 57 -2.79 0.39 -0.16
C ASN A 57 -1.51 0.54 -1.00
N ALA A 58 -1.13 -0.49 -1.76
CA ALA A 58 0.03 -0.43 -2.65
C ALA A 58 -0.15 0.65 -3.74
N THR A 59 -1.34 0.74 -4.33
CA THR A 59 -1.67 1.79 -5.30
C THR A 59 -1.56 3.18 -4.68
N THR A 60 -2.01 3.32 -3.43
CA THR A 60 -1.93 4.58 -2.68
C THR A 60 -0.48 5.03 -2.45
N LEU A 61 0.39 4.09 -2.07
CA LEU A 61 1.83 4.36 -1.98
C LEU A 61 2.46 4.76 -3.31
N CYS A 62 2.12 4.06 -4.39
CA CYS A 62 2.62 4.39 -5.73
C CYS A 62 2.17 5.77 -6.22
N CYS A 63 1.15 6.36 -5.58
CA CYS A 63 0.69 7.72 -5.82
C CYS A 63 1.20 8.72 -4.76
N ASP A 64 2.27 8.40 -4.03
CA ASP A 64 2.88 9.22 -2.97
C ASP A 64 1.89 9.62 -1.85
N LYS A 65 0.92 8.75 -1.56
CA LYS A 65 -0.05 8.94 -0.47
C LYS A 65 0.15 7.93 0.64
N ILE A 66 -0.18 8.35 1.85
CA ILE A 66 -0.13 7.51 3.05
C ILE A 66 -1.47 6.76 3.18
N PRO A 67 -1.51 5.42 3.14
CA PRO A 67 -2.77 4.67 3.16
C PRO A 67 -3.59 4.82 4.44
N GLY A 68 -2.95 5.18 5.56
CA GLY A 68 -3.67 5.52 6.80
C GLY A 68 -4.54 6.76 6.69
N MET A 69 -4.33 7.59 5.67
CA MET A 69 -5.12 8.81 5.39
C MET A 69 -6.28 8.57 4.41
N ILE A 70 -6.44 7.35 3.89
CA ILE A 70 -7.53 7.02 2.95
C ILE A 70 -8.53 6.08 3.62
N VAL A 71 -9.80 6.44 3.53
CA VAL A 71 -10.93 5.57 3.90
C VAL A 71 -11.54 5.05 2.62
N PHE A 72 -11.16 3.83 2.22
CA PHE A 72 -11.70 3.17 1.05
C PHE A 72 -13.19 2.84 1.18
N ASN A 73 -13.90 3.05 0.07
CA ASN A 73 -15.25 2.56 -0.13
C ASN A 73 -15.20 1.09 -0.60
N GLN A 74 -15.18 0.16 0.36
CA GLN A 74 -15.01 -1.28 0.12
C GLN A 74 -15.96 -1.84 -0.95
N ASP A 75 -17.22 -1.37 -0.97
CA ASP A 75 -18.24 -1.84 -1.90
C ASP A 75 -17.89 -1.54 -3.36
N LYS A 76 -17.17 -0.44 -3.61
CA LYS A 76 -16.74 0.00 -4.95
C LYS A 76 -15.34 -0.47 -5.34
N MET A 77 -14.54 -0.95 -4.38
CA MET A 77 -13.15 -1.34 -4.65
C MET A 77 -13.04 -2.45 -5.68
N ARG A 78 -13.92 -3.47 -5.63
CA ARG A 78 -13.82 -4.63 -6.52
C ARG A 78 -14.14 -4.28 -7.96
N SER A 79 -15.20 -3.50 -8.19
CA SER A 79 -15.55 -3.02 -9.54
C SER A 79 -14.46 -2.12 -10.11
N HIS A 80 -13.88 -1.25 -9.29
CA HIS A 80 -12.76 -0.39 -9.70
C HIS A 80 -11.51 -1.19 -10.07
N LEU A 81 -11.20 -2.26 -9.33
CA LEU A 81 -10.08 -3.14 -9.67
C LEU A 81 -10.27 -3.80 -11.03
N LEU A 82 -11.48 -4.28 -11.33
CA LEU A 82 -11.80 -4.86 -12.64
C LEU A 82 -11.57 -3.84 -13.75
N GLU A 83 -12.08 -2.62 -13.59
CA GLU A 83 -11.88 -1.54 -14.54
C GLU A 83 -10.39 -1.19 -14.76
N CYS A 84 -9.59 -1.16 -13.68
CA CYS A 84 -8.15 -0.93 -13.77
C CYS A 84 -7.45 -2.03 -14.56
N ILE A 85 -7.82 -3.29 -14.35
CA ILE A 85 -7.25 -4.45 -15.07
C ILE A 85 -7.64 -4.39 -16.54
N GLU A 86 -8.91 -4.13 -16.86
CA GLU A 86 -9.40 -3.98 -18.23
C GLU A 86 -8.70 -2.85 -18.99
N LYS A 87 -8.40 -1.74 -18.30
CA LYS A 87 -7.66 -0.59 -18.84
C LYS A 87 -6.14 -0.77 -18.81
N GLY A 88 -5.63 -1.82 -18.18
CA GLY A 88 -4.19 -2.04 -17.98
C GLY A 88 -3.49 -0.95 -17.15
N THR A 89 -4.24 -0.14 -16.39
CA THR A 89 -3.68 1.01 -15.65
C THR A 89 -4.33 1.11 -14.27
N PHE A 90 -3.51 1.18 -13.21
CA PHE A 90 -4.00 1.34 -11.84
C PHE A 90 -4.20 2.82 -11.50
N ALA A 91 -5.33 3.13 -10.86
CA ALA A 91 -5.65 4.43 -10.30
C ALA A 91 -6.08 4.30 -8.83
N LEU A 92 -5.96 5.39 -8.06
CA LEU A 92 -6.40 5.43 -6.67
C LEU A 92 -7.81 4.88 -6.50
N PHE A 93 -7.98 4.02 -5.50
CA PHE A 93 -9.24 3.34 -5.24
C PHE A 93 -10.28 4.33 -4.68
N PRO A 94 -11.58 4.09 -4.95
CA PRO A 94 -12.66 4.94 -4.43
C PRO A 94 -12.58 5.06 -2.90
N SER A 95 -12.68 6.29 -2.40
CA SER A 95 -12.77 6.60 -0.98
C SER A 95 -14.13 7.21 -0.63
N ALA A 96 -14.48 7.17 0.65
CA ALA A 96 -15.64 7.87 1.21
C ALA A 96 -15.40 9.38 1.30
#